data_AF-A0A1Q5QUP1-F1
#
_entry.id   AF-A0A1Q5QUP1-F1
#
_cell.length_a   1.000
_cell.length_b   1.000
_cell.length_c   1.000
_cell.angle_alpha   90.00
_cell.angle_beta   90.00
_cell.angle_gamma   90.00
#
_symmetry.space_group_name_H-M   'P 1'
#
loop_
_entity.id
_entity.type
_entity.pdbx_description
1 polymer ?
#
loop_
_entity_poly.entity_id
_entity_poly.type
_entity_poly.pdbx_seq_one_letter_code
_entity_poly.pdbx_strand_id
1 'polypeptide(L)'
;MTNAAISASALDLHGISRAAFDLIVGAEVTGQAFYNKRYRTVLEHPSDNSGPTGAIGYDFGTQTAAQIRADWRGRVSDAMLKVLVGAAGLRGDKAAAYCRKTRGMIDIPWDVALEVFSNHDIPRYLAICRRLLPGLDELSPDG
;
A
#
# COMPACT_ATOMS: atom_id res chain seq x y z
N MET A 1 -15.08 -18.44 -10.20
CA MET A 1 -13.71 -18.63 -10.72
C MET A 1 -12.77 -18.31 -9.57
N THR A 2 -11.95 -19.27 -9.20
CA THR A 2 -11.16 -19.33 -7.96
C THR A 2 -10.09 -18.24 -7.91
N ASN A 3 -10.12 -17.38 -6.90
CA ASN A 3 -8.99 -16.53 -6.53
C ASN A 3 -7.84 -17.45 -6.11
N ALA A 4 -6.88 -17.66 -7.01
CA ALA A 4 -5.60 -18.21 -6.63
C ALA A 4 -4.95 -17.19 -5.70
N ALA A 5 -4.81 -17.54 -4.43
CA ALA A 5 -3.95 -16.82 -3.51
C ALA A 5 -2.56 -16.80 -4.15
N ILE A 6 -2.07 -15.60 -4.47
CA ILE A 6 -0.70 -15.44 -4.93
C ILE A 6 0.18 -15.84 -3.74
N SER A 7 0.93 -16.92 -3.90
CA SER A 7 1.91 -17.34 -2.91
C SER A 7 2.85 -16.19 -2.63
N ALA A 8 2.99 -15.81 -1.36
CA ALA A 8 3.91 -14.75 -0.87
C ALA A 8 5.40 -15.00 -1.22
N SER A 9 5.72 -16.08 -1.95
CA SER A 9 7.05 -16.48 -2.41
C SER A 9 7.48 -15.86 -3.75
N ALA A 10 6.71 -14.93 -4.34
CA ALA A 10 6.99 -14.33 -5.65
C ALA A 10 6.97 -12.78 -5.66
N LEU A 11 7.15 -12.14 -4.50
CA LEU A 11 7.26 -10.67 -4.43
C LEU A 11 8.59 -10.22 -5.07
N ASP A 12 8.53 -9.23 -5.96
CA ASP A 12 9.72 -8.52 -6.43
C ASP A 12 10.19 -7.54 -5.36
N LEU A 13 11.31 -7.85 -4.71
CA LEU A 13 11.89 -7.04 -3.65
C LEU A 13 12.83 -5.96 -4.18
N HIS A 14 13.01 -5.82 -5.50
CA HIS A 14 13.79 -4.75 -6.11
C HIS A 14 15.23 -4.62 -5.57
N GLY A 15 15.83 -5.76 -5.19
CA GLY A 15 17.22 -5.85 -4.74
C GLY A 15 17.44 -5.71 -3.23
N ILE A 16 16.40 -5.46 -2.41
CA ILE A 16 16.53 -5.55 -0.95
C ILE A 16 16.34 -6.99 -0.45
N SER A 17 16.89 -7.29 0.73
CA SER A 17 16.68 -8.60 1.34
C SER A 17 15.24 -8.79 1.83
N ARG A 18 14.83 -10.05 1.97
CA ARG A 18 13.53 -10.37 2.58
C ARG A 18 13.42 -9.83 4.01
N ALA A 19 14.51 -9.88 4.77
CA ALA A 19 14.55 -9.38 6.15
C ALA A 19 14.34 -7.86 6.18
N ALA A 20 14.99 -7.11 5.29
CA ALA A 20 14.79 -5.67 5.16
C ALA A 20 13.34 -5.34 4.75
N PHE A 21 12.77 -6.07 3.80
CA PHE A 21 11.38 -5.89 3.38
C PHE A 21 10.40 -6.15 4.55
N ASP A 22 10.56 -7.26 5.27
CA ASP A 22 9.71 -7.59 6.42
C ASP A 22 9.86 -6.57 7.55
N LEU A 23 11.07 -6.02 7.75
CA LEU A 23 11.31 -4.94 8.72
C LEU A 23 10.53 -3.68 8.36
N ILE A 24 10.56 -3.26 7.09
CA ILE A 24 9.80 -2.08 6.62
C ILE A 24 8.30 -2.31 6.79
N VAL A 25 7.80 -3.48 6.36
CA VAL A 25 6.38 -3.85 6.55
C VAL A 25 6.01 -3.86 8.04
N GLY A 26 6.87 -4.38 8.90
CA GLY A 26 6.68 -4.36 10.35
C GLY A 26 6.60 -2.93 10.91
N ALA A 27 7.42 -2.01 10.41
CA ALA A 27 7.36 -0.60 10.80
C ALA A 27 6.05 0.07 10.38
N GLU A 28 5.51 -0.27 9.21
CA GLU A 28 4.27 0.31 8.68
C GLU A 28 3.00 -0.22 9.38
N VAL A 29 2.93 -1.54 9.61
CA VAL A 29 1.67 -2.18 10.03
C VAL A 29 1.82 -3.19 11.17
N THR A 30 2.97 -3.24 11.84
CA THR A 30 3.34 -4.18 12.91
C THR A 30 3.43 -5.65 12.47
N GLY A 31 2.51 -6.12 11.62
CA GLY A 31 2.50 -7.46 11.04
C GLY A 31 1.10 -7.89 10.58
N GLN A 32 1.04 -9.04 9.91
CA GLN A 32 -0.17 -9.55 9.25
C GLN A 32 -1.38 -9.67 10.19
N ALA A 33 -1.19 -10.17 11.42
CA ALA A 33 -2.29 -10.34 12.37
C ALA A 33 -2.92 -9.00 12.77
N PHE A 34 -2.09 -7.97 12.99
CA PHE A 34 -2.55 -6.64 13.32
C PHE A 34 -3.23 -5.98 12.12
N TYR A 35 -2.63 -6.10 10.94
CA TYR A 35 -3.21 -5.65 9.67
C TYR A 35 -4.61 -6.22 9.43
N ASN A 36 -4.75 -7.54 9.52
CA ASN A 36 -6.02 -8.23 9.29
C ASN A 36 -7.11 -7.76 10.27
N LYS A 37 -6.73 -7.46 11.51
CA LYS A 37 -7.65 -6.98 12.55
C LYS A 37 -8.04 -5.52 12.36
N ARG A 38 -7.12 -4.67 11.88
CA ARG A 38 -7.26 -3.21 12.00
C ARG A 38 -7.37 -2.44 10.69
N TYR A 39 -6.74 -2.93 9.61
CA TYR A 39 -6.55 -2.18 8.36
C TYR A 39 -7.16 -2.84 7.13
N ARG A 40 -7.31 -4.18 7.13
CA ARG A 40 -7.82 -4.95 5.97
C ARG A 40 -9.14 -4.42 5.39
N THR A 41 -10.07 -4.01 6.24
CA THR A 41 -11.46 -3.73 5.85
C THR A 41 -11.85 -2.24 5.87
N VAL A 42 -10.87 -1.35 6.00
CA VAL A 42 -11.12 0.08 6.17
C VAL A 42 -10.12 0.93 5.38
N LEU A 43 -10.57 2.12 4.98
CA LEU A 43 -9.67 3.24 4.74
C LEU A 43 -9.67 4.10 6.00
N GLU A 44 -8.49 4.55 6.40
CA GLU A 44 -8.30 5.45 7.53
C GLU A 44 -7.91 6.85 7.05
N HIS A 45 -8.06 7.84 7.91
CA HIS A 45 -7.57 9.20 7.67
C HIS A 45 -6.69 9.56 8.87
N PRO A 46 -5.39 9.24 8.81
CA PRO A 46 -4.51 9.33 9.99
C PRO A 46 -4.17 10.76 10.39
N SER A 47 -4.23 11.73 9.46
CA SER A 47 -3.94 13.15 9.72
C SER A 47 -4.54 14.07 8.66
N ASP A 48 -4.69 15.37 8.95
CA ASP A 48 -5.27 16.35 8.02
C ASP A 48 -4.46 16.53 6.72
N ASN A 49 -3.15 16.24 6.76
CA ASN A 49 -2.28 16.30 5.59
C ASN A 49 -2.33 15.04 4.73
N SER A 50 -2.95 13.97 5.23
CA SER A 50 -3.13 12.71 4.51
C SER A 50 -4.49 12.62 3.83
N GLY A 51 -4.63 11.67 2.91
CA GLY A 51 -5.90 11.30 2.29
C GLY A 51 -6.49 10.07 2.96
N PRO A 52 -7.50 9.45 2.33
CA PRO A 52 -7.88 8.10 2.66
C PRO A 52 -6.69 7.17 2.46
N THR A 53 -6.24 6.51 3.52
CA THR A 53 -5.09 5.61 3.54
C THR A 53 -5.55 4.18 3.82
N GLY A 54 -4.99 3.20 3.11
CA GLY A 54 -5.29 1.79 3.33
C GLY A 54 -4.11 0.91 2.96
N ALA A 55 -4.30 -0.41 3.06
CA ALA A 55 -3.23 -1.38 2.82
C ALA A 55 -2.00 -1.10 3.71
N ILE A 56 -0.78 -1.23 3.15
CA ILE A 56 0.46 -0.90 3.85
C ILE A 56 0.80 0.55 3.50
N GLY A 57 0.27 1.50 4.27
CA GLY A 57 0.61 2.91 4.17
C GLY A 57 0.20 3.63 2.88
N TYR A 58 -0.58 3.01 1.97
CA TYR A 58 -0.94 3.60 0.69
C TYR A 58 -1.96 4.73 0.86
N ASP A 59 -1.53 5.99 0.71
CA ASP A 59 -2.38 7.17 0.75
C ASP A 59 -3.03 7.40 -0.63
N PHE A 60 -4.28 6.96 -0.79
CA PHE A 60 -5.03 7.10 -2.03
C PHE A 60 -5.29 8.56 -2.42
N GLY A 61 -5.35 9.48 -1.46
CA GLY A 61 -5.54 10.90 -1.76
C GLY A 61 -4.31 11.55 -2.39
N THR A 62 -3.09 11.02 -2.16
CA THR A 62 -1.84 11.49 -2.80
C THR A 62 -1.69 11.04 -4.23
N GLN A 63 -2.49 10.06 -4.64
CA GLN A 63 -2.39 9.46 -5.94
C GLN A 63 -3.44 10.02 -6.90
N THR A 64 -3.10 9.97 -8.19
CA THR A 64 -4.09 10.24 -9.23
C THR A 64 -5.00 9.04 -9.40
N ALA A 65 -6.21 9.28 -9.89
CA ALA A 65 -7.14 8.21 -10.26
C ALA A 65 -6.55 7.25 -11.31
N ALA A 66 -5.61 7.70 -12.15
CA ALA A 66 -4.92 6.85 -13.12
C ALA A 66 -3.91 5.93 -12.42
N GLN A 67 -3.11 6.47 -11.49
CA GLN A 67 -2.13 5.71 -10.72
C GLN A 67 -2.82 4.62 -9.88
N ILE A 68 -3.89 4.97 -9.15
CA ILE A 68 -4.65 3.99 -8.37
C ILE A 68 -5.19 2.86 -9.26
N ARG A 69 -5.65 3.17 -10.48
CA ARG A 69 -6.07 2.12 -11.42
C ARG A 69 -4.91 1.24 -11.87
N ALA A 70 -3.74 1.81 -12.12
CA ALA A 70 -2.56 1.04 -12.50
C ALA A 70 -2.14 0.07 -11.40
N ASP A 71 -2.11 0.56 -10.16
CA ASP A 71 -1.65 -0.21 -9.00
C ASP A 71 -2.66 -1.28 -8.58
N TRP A 72 -3.95 -1.00 -8.64
CA TRP A 72 -4.98 -1.85 -8.01
C TRP A 72 -5.81 -2.71 -8.97
N ARG A 73 -5.89 -2.37 -10.26
CA ARG A 73 -6.72 -3.12 -11.22
C ARG A 73 -6.26 -4.57 -11.35
N GLY A 74 -7.21 -5.50 -11.32
CA GLY A 74 -6.94 -6.94 -11.40
C GLY A 74 -6.52 -7.59 -10.08
N ARG A 75 -6.21 -6.79 -9.06
CA ARG A 75 -5.88 -7.26 -7.69
C ARG A 75 -7.06 -7.21 -6.74
N VAL A 76 -8.06 -6.40 -7.08
CA VAL A 76 -9.27 -6.17 -6.31
C VAL A 76 -10.50 -6.22 -7.21
N SER A 77 -11.68 -6.41 -6.63
CA SER A 77 -12.93 -6.38 -7.40
C SER A 77 -13.17 -5.01 -8.05
N ASP A 78 -13.85 -4.98 -9.20
CA ASP A 78 -14.17 -3.71 -9.88
C ASP A 78 -14.99 -2.76 -9.00
N ALA A 79 -15.85 -3.32 -8.15
CA ALA A 79 -16.62 -2.53 -7.18
C ALA A 79 -15.70 -1.85 -6.16
N MET A 80 -14.74 -2.59 -5.60
CA MET A 80 -13.77 -2.02 -4.68
C MET A 80 -12.83 -1.03 -5.38
N LEU A 81 -12.38 -1.34 -6.60
CA LEU A 81 -11.53 -0.42 -7.38
C LEU A 81 -12.19 0.94 -7.60
N LYS A 82 -13.51 0.98 -7.87
CA LYS A 82 -14.26 2.24 -7.99
C LYS A 82 -14.22 3.06 -6.70
N VAL A 83 -14.26 2.39 -5.54
CA VAL A 83 -14.12 3.04 -4.23
C VAL A 83 -12.70 3.58 -4.05
N LEU A 84 -11.68 2.77 -4.31
CA LEU A 84 -10.28 3.22 -4.17
C LEU A 84 -9.97 4.42 -5.08
N VAL A 85 -10.41 4.37 -6.34
CA VAL A 85 -10.24 5.47 -7.30
C VAL A 85 -10.98 6.73 -6.87
N GLY A 86 -12.14 6.59 -6.21
CA GLY A 86 -12.92 7.72 -5.71
C GLY A 86 -12.25 8.48 -4.57
N ALA A 87 -11.22 7.91 -3.93
CA ALA A 87 -10.42 8.58 -2.92
C ALA A 87 -9.35 9.53 -3.48
N ALA A 88 -9.08 9.48 -4.80
CA ALA A 88 -8.03 10.27 -5.44
C ALA A 88 -8.18 11.77 -5.16
N GLY A 89 -7.10 12.42 -4.72
CA GLY A 89 -7.07 13.86 -4.43
C GLY A 89 -7.88 14.31 -3.21
N LEU A 90 -8.53 13.41 -2.46
CA LEU A 90 -9.25 13.79 -1.25
C LEU A 90 -8.29 14.05 -0.08
N ARG A 91 -8.58 15.11 0.68
CA ARG A 91 -7.80 15.58 1.85
C ARG A 91 -8.71 16.10 2.95
N GLY A 92 -8.17 16.19 4.17
CA GLY A 92 -8.83 16.78 5.32
C GLY A 92 -10.24 16.24 5.55
N ASP A 93 -11.20 17.12 5.79
CA ASP A 93 -12.59 16.73 6.09
C ASP A 93 -13.23 15.87 5.00
N LYS A 94 -12.90 16.11 3.73
CA LYS A 94 -13.42 15.29 2.62
C LYS A 94 -12.87 13.87 2.68
N ALA A 95 -11.59 13.70 3.02
CA ALA A 95 -10.99 12.39 3.22
C ALA A 95 -11.63 11.66 4.41
N ALA A 96 -11.76 12.34 5.56
CA ALA A 96 -12.39 11.77 6.74
C ALA A 96 -13.85 11.34 6.48
N ALA A 97 -14.63 12.16 5.78
CA ALA A 97 -15.99 11.83 5.39
C ALA A 97 -16.05 10.64 4.42
N TYR A 98 -15.10 10.58 3.48
CA TYR A 98 -15.00 9.47 2.53
C TYR A 98 -14.73 8.15 3.24
N CYS A 99 -13.73 8.10 4.14
CA CYS A 99 -13.40 6.91 4.93
C CYS A 99 -14.59 6.39 5.74
N ARG A 100 -15.41 7.29 6.32
CA ARG A 100 -16.65 6.91 7.02
C ARG A 100 -17.68 6.32 6.06
N LYS A 101 -17.89 6.95 4.90
CA LYS A 101 -18.88 6.55 3.89
C LYS A 101 -18.57 5.18 3.29
N THR A 102 -17.29 4.85 3.10
CA THR A 102 -16.86 3.63 2.40
C THR A 102 -16.56 2.47 3.34
N ARG A 103 -16.84 2.62 4.64
CA ARG A 103 -16.66 1.54 5.62
C ARG A 103 -17.51 0.33 5.23
N GLY A 104 -16.90 -0.85 5.25
CA GLY A 104 -17.54 -2.11 4.83
C GLY A 104 -17.58 -2.35 3.32
N MET A 105 -17.07 -1.41 2.51
CA MET A 105 -16.92 -1.59 1.05
C MET A 105 -15.49 -2.03 0.67
N ILE A 106 -14.62 -2.16 1.67
CA ILE A 106 -13.20 -2.47 1.51
C ILE A 106 -12.91 -3.83 2.13
N ASP A 107 -12.19 -4.66 1.40
CA ASP A 107 -11.55 -5.88 1.86
C ASP A 107 -10.27 -6.08 1.04
N ILE A 108 -9.15 -5.59 1.54
CA ILE A 108 -7.82 -5.72 0.90
C ILE A 108 -7.08 -6.86 1.59
N PRO A 109 -6.94 -8.05 0.97
CA PRO A 109 -6.17 -9.15 1.53
C PRO A 109 -4.70 -8.78 1.76
N TRP A 110 -4.07 -9.45 2.74
CA TRP A 110 -2.67 -9.20 3.11
C TRP A 110 -1.68 -9.38 1.95
N ASP A 111 -1.85 -10.44 1.16
CA ASP A 111 -1.03 -10.73 -0.01
C ASP A 111 -1.15 -9.64 -1.08
N VAL A 112 -2.37 -9.15 -1.33
CA VAL A 112 -2.61 -8.01 -2.24
C VAL A 112 -1.94 -6.74 -1.72
N ALA A 113 -2.05 -6.47 -0.40
CA ALA A 113 -1.43 -5.31 0.22
C ALA A 113 0.10 -5.35 0.11
N LEU A 114 0.72 -6.52 0.33
CA LEU A 114 2.15 -6.72 0.13
C LEU A 114 2.57 -6.56 -1.33
N GLU A 115 1.80 -7.12 -2.27
CA GLU A 115 2.11 -7.02 -3.70
C GLU A 115 2.12 -5.56 -4.16
N VAL A 116 1.11 -4.78 -3.78
CA VAL A 116 1.05 -3.35 -4.13
C VAL A 116 2.20 -2.59 -3.45
N PHE A 117 2.45 -2.83 -2.16
CA PHE A 117 3.54 -2.17 -1.43
C PHE A 117 4.91 -2.44 -2.07
N SER A 118 5.16 -3.70 -2.43
CA SER A 118 6.39 -4.12 -3.10
C SER A 118 6.58 -3.38 -4.42
N ASN A 119 5.53 -3.26 -5.25
CA ASN A 119 5.65 -2.70 -6.60
C ASN A 119 5.50 -1.16 -6.67
N HIS A 120 4.96 -0.52 -5.62
CA HIS A 120 4.72 0.92 -5.60
C HIS A 120 5.70 1.65 -4.66
N ASP A 121 5.73 1.27 -3.38
CA ASP A 121 6.44 2.03 -2.36
C ASP A 121 7.93 1.69 -2.30
N ILE A 122 8.30 0.41 -2.45
CA ILE A 122 9.71 0.00 -2.43
C ILE A 122 10.52 0.69 -3.54
N PRO A 123 10.13 0.66 -4.84
CA PRO A 123 10.85 1.38 -5.89
C PRO A 123 10.97 2.88 -5.62
N ARG A 124 9.90 3.48 -5.09
CA ARG A 124 9.87 4.91 -4.74
C ARG A 124 10.84 5.23 -3.62
N TYR A 125 10.86 4.43 -2.54
CA TYR A 125 11.80 4.59 -1.45
C TYR A 125 13.24 4.40 -1.91
N LEU A 126 13.52 3.36 -2.70
CA LEU A 126 14.84 3.14 -3.28
C LEU A 126 15.30 4.31 -4.16
N ALA A 127 14.41 4.85 -5.00
CA ALA A 127 14.73 6.02 -5.83
C ALA A 127 15.07 7.26 -4.99
N ILE A 128 14.33 7.50 -3.91
CA ILE A 128 14.61 8.59 -2.96
C ILE A 128 15.96 8.36 -2.28
N CYS A 129 16.22 7.15 -1.77
CA CYS A 129 17.47 6.81 -1.12
C CYS A 129 18.66 6.98 -2.08
N ARG A 130 18.58 6.45 -3.31
CA ARG A 130 19.64 6.61 -4.32
C ARG A 130 19.95 8.07 -4.63
N ARG A 131 18.92 8.93 -4.63
CA ARG A 131 19.10 10.37 -4.84
C ARG A 131 19.78 11.06 -3.65
N LEU A 132 19.50 10.63 -2.43
CA LEU A 132 19.96 11.28 -1.20
C LEU A 132 21.26 10.69 -0.63
N LEU A 133 21.60 9.45 -0.99
CA LEU A 133 22.74 8.69 -0.47
C LEU A 133 23.61 8.18 -1.63
N PRO A 134 24.61 8.97 -2.08
CA PRO A 134 25.60 8.50 -3.04
C PRO A 134 26.31 7.26 -2.49
N GLY A 135 26.37 6.17 -3.26
CA GLY A 135 26.96 4.89 -2.83
C GLY A 135 25.97 3.87 -2.23
N LEU A 136 24.67 4.16 -2.21
CA LEU A 136 23.66 3.21 -1.72
C LEU A 136 23.77 1.82 -2.39
N ASP A 137 24.01 1.79 -3.70
CA ASP A 137 24.09 0.54 -4.45
C ASP A 137 25.39 -0.26 -4.18
N GLU A 138 26.32 0.29 -3.39
CA GLU A 138 27.54 -0.39 -2.93
C GLU A 138 27.35 -1.09 -1.57
N LEU A 139 26.23 -0.84 -0.89
CA LEU A 139 25.91 -1.47 0.39
C LEU A 139 25.36 -2.88 0.19
N SER A 140 25.57 -3.73 1.19
CA SER A 140 24.98 -5.06 1.17
C SER A 140 23.44 -4.96 1.29
N PRO A 141 22.67 -5.96 0.83
CA PRO A 141 21.21 -5.96 0.96
C PRO A 141 20.68 -5.85 2.40
N ASP A 142 21.53 -6.09 3.40
CA ASP A 142 21.22 -5.99 4.84
C ASP A 142 21.88 -4.77 5.52
N GLY A 143 22.67 -3.97 4.79
CA GLY A 143 23.51 -2.88 5.32
C GLY A 143 24.99 -3.06 5.00
#